data_AF-A0A1B8YD67-F1
#
_entry.id   AF-A0A1B8YD67-F1
#
_cell.length_a   1.000
_cell.length_b   1.000
_cell.length_c   1.000
_cell.angle_alpha   90.00
_cell.angle_beta   90.00
_cell.angle_gamma   90.00
#
_symmetry.space_group_name_H-M   'P 1'
#
loop_
_entity.id
_entity.type
_entity.pdbx_description
1 polymer ?
#
loop_
_entity_poly.entity_id
_entity_poly.type
_entity_poly.pdbx_seq_one_letter_code
_entity_poly.pdbx_strand_id
1 'polypeptide(L)'
;MDKPKEKNMKINVASIRQATFLSEFSLDRESGQSIQDYLAKEIERRIDLVRENIISTSENKEKNTPLFFSLPEFFWNIKWNTLKNKDELYQLTDYMMHHLSDAQESLMNSLPENEVGKIILLAGTVVVLVETSKDGVFEPLNYCLISNNFKKKNDGRFERSMWPKRTTSQIDFGLRDKVTNNGFIFTFTDGLTVEVLNKTQHVGEHDNNMNYGFSIDNNIIDDCPFSINLCLDYETVKPGERNDELIESSSKIDFLLACGMSLSPNYKYPPSVRFAVRNDGMRNGKVECFSIKDRHLFQQVPQKELNTRLSMVELTL
;
A
#
# COMPACT_ATOMS: atom_id res chain seq x y z
N MET A 1 22.65 -9.34 35.77
CA MET A 1 22.10 -8.48 34.72
C MET A 1 20.75 -9.05 34.35
N ASP A 2 19.69 -8.49 34.91
CA ASP A 2 18.33 -8.87 34.51
C ASP A 2 18.13 -8.44 33.06
N LYS A 3 17.69 -9.38 32.22
CA LYS A 3 17.20 -9.03 30.88
C LYS A 3 16.09 -8.00 31.08
N PRO A 4 16.10 -6.85 30.38
CA PRO A 4 14.98 -5.92 30.45
C PRO A 4 13.72 -6.70 30.12
N LYS A 5 12.71 -6.62 31.00
CA LYS A 5 11.40 -7.21 30.74
C LYS A 5 10.92 -6.67 29.40
N GLU A 6 10.64 -7.57 28.46
CA GLU A 6 9.98 -7.23 27.20
C GLU A 6 8.72 -6.45 27.56
N LYS A 7 8.71 -5.16 27.26
CA LYS A 7 7.58 -4.30 27.57
C LYS A 7 6.53 -4.63 26.51
N ASN A 8 5.51 -5.39 26.90
CA ASN A 8 4.39 -5.73 26.01
C ASN A 8 3.86 -4.44 25.38
N MET A 9 4.12 -4.26 24.09
CA MET A 9 3.77 -3.05 23.36
C MET A 9 2.41 -3.26 22.73
N LYS A 10 1.47 -2.36 23.02
CA LYS A 10 0.18 -2.35 22.33
C LYS A 10 0.26 -1.53 21.07
N ILE A 11 -0.36 -2.01 20.01
CA ILE A 11 -0.63 -1.24 18.78
C ILE A 11 -2.04 -1.54 18.29
N ASN A 12 -2.62 -0.61 17.54
CA ASN A 12 -3.84 -0.85 16.78
C ASN A 12 -3.49 -1.02 15.31
N VAL A 13 -4.21 -1.91 14.65
CA VAL A 13 -4.21 -2.04 13.19
C VAL A 13 -5.64 -1.86 12.70
N ALA A 14 -5.85 -0.89 11.82
CA ALA A 14 -7.10 -0.71 11.11
C ALA A 14 -6.89 -0.84 9.60
N SER A 15 -7.90 -1.37 8.92
CA SER A 15 -7.85 -1.62 7.48
C SER A 15 -9.19 -1.30 6.83
N ILE A 16 -9.14 -0.61 5.70
CA ILE A 16 -10.35 -0.35 4.90
C ILE A 16 -10.74 -1.60 4.10
N ARG A 17 -12.03 -1.94 4.13
CA ARG A 17 -12.69 -2.92 3.28
C ARG A 17 -13.26 -2.21 2.06
N GLN A 18 -12.49 -2.21 0.97
CA GLN A 18 -12.87 -1.52 -0.26
C GLN A 18 -12.53 -2.38 -1.47
N ALA A 19 -13.48 -2.51 -2.40
CA ALA A 19 -13.26 -3.08 -3.73
C ALA A 19 -12.32 -2.18 -4.54
N THR A 20 -11.25 -2.74 -5.11
CA THR A 20 -10.24 -2.01 -5.89
C THR A 20 -9.80 -2.71 -7.17
N PHE A 21 -10.22 -3.96 -7.41
CA PHE A 21 -9.71 -4.79 -8.50
C PHE A 21 -9.82 -4.14 -9.89
N LEU A 22 -11.02 -3.68 -10.25
CA LEU A 22 -11.28 -3.00 -11.52
C LEU A 22 -11.49 -1.50 -11.30
N SER A 23 -11.01 -0.98 -10.16
CA SER A 23 -11.35 0.37 -9.70
C SER A 23 -12.86 0.58 -9.71
N GLU A 24 -13.65 -0.39 -9.21
CA GLU A 24 -15.10 -0.26 -9.08
C GLU A 24 -15.49 0.90 -8.16
N PHE A 25 -14.55 1.33 -7.32
CA PHE A 25 -14.67 2.50 -6.47
C PHE A 25 -14.51 3.84 -7.20
N SER A 26 -13.99 3.86 -8.44
CA SER A 26 -13.81 5.08 -9.22
C SER A 26 -15.12 5.64 -9.73
N LEU A 27 -15.23 6.97 -9.73
CA LEU A 27 -16.29 7.67 -10.45
C LEU A 27 -16.11 7.50 -11.96
N ASP A 28 -17.19 7.70 -12.72
CA ASP A 28 -17.05 7.81 -14.17
C ASP A 28 -16.53 9.22 -14.53
N ARG A 29 -15.63 9.29 -15.52
CA ARG A 29 -15.09 10.56 -16.02
C ARG A 29 -16.17 11.31 -16.79
N GLU A 30 -16.32 12.60 -16.48
CA GLU A 30 -17.34 13.43 -17.10
C GLU A 30 -17.00 13.72 -18.58
N SER A 31 -18.04 13.93 -19.40
CA SER A 31 -17.85 14.25 -20.81
C SER A 31 -17.06 15.56 -20.96
N GLY A 32 -16.00 15.53 -21.77
CA GLY A 32 -15.12 16.69 -21.98
C GLY A 32 -14.12 16.98 -20.85
N GLN A 33 -14.21 16.30 -19.70
CA GLN A 33 -13.26 16.47 -18.60
C GLN A 33 -11.86 16.03 -19.02
N SER A 34 -10.81 16.77 -18.65
CA SER A 34 -9.43 16.34 -18.87
C SER A 34 -9.08 15.15 -17.96
N ILE A 35 -8.03 14.39 -18.30
CA ILE A 35 -7.61 13.27 -17.44
C ILE A 35 -7.05 13.78 -16.11
N GLN A 36 -6.35 14.92 -16.12
CA GLN A 36 -5.78 15.53 -14.91
C GLN A 36 -6.86 16.03 -13.95
N ASP A 37 -7.91 16.71 -14.44
CA ASP A 37 -9.03 17.15 -13.60
C ASP A 37 -9.78 15.97 -12.98
N TYR A 38 -9.91 14.88 -13.74
CA TYR A 38 -10.51 13.64 -13.26
C TYR A 38 -9.66 12.99 -12.16
N LEU A 39 -8.34 12.90 -12.36
CA LEU A 39 -7.40 12.37 -11.36
C LEU A 39 -7.39 13.21 -10.08
N ALA A 40 -7.42 14.54 -10.20
CA ALA A 40 -7.51 15.46 -9.06
C ALA A 40 -8.72 15.14 -8.17
N LYS A 41 -9.91 15.06 -8.80
CA LYS A 41 -11.18 14.73 -8.14
C LYS A 41 -11.14 13.35 -7.46
N GLU A 42 -10.53 12.37 -8.14
CA GLU A 42 -10.41 11.01 -7.63
C GLU A 42 -9.44 10.88 -6.44
N ILE A 43 -8.35 11.65 -6.43
CA ILE A 43 -7.42 11.74 -5.29
C ILE A 43 -8.11 12.42 -4.11
N GLU A 44 -8.69 13.60 -4.31
CA GLU A 44 -9.35 14.39 -3.25
C GLU A 44 -10.42 13.56 -2.52
N ARG A 45 -11.35 12.96 -3.28
CA ARG A 45 -12.41 12.11 -2.74
C ARG A 45 -11.88 10.92 -1.94
N ARG A 46 -10.79 10.30 -2.39
CA ARG A 46 -10.15 9.18 -1.68
C ARG A 46 -9.46 9.63 -0.40
N ILE A 47 -8.78 10.78 -0.43
CA ILE A 47 -8.15 11.37 0.75
C ILE A 47 -9.19 11.68 1.82
N ASP A 48 -10.34 12.25 1.43
CA ASP A 48 -11.43 12.51 2.35
C ASP A 48 -11.96 11.22 2.99
N LEU A 49 -12.19 10.17 2.19
CA LEU A 49 -12.59 8.85 2.71
C LEU A 49 -11.55 8.31 3.72
N VAL A 50 -10.26 8.40 3.40
CA VAL A 50 -9.20 7.91 4.29
C VAL A 50 -9.16 8.74 5.58
N ARG A 51 -9.28 10.06 5.48
CA ARG A 51 -9.32 10.97 6.64
C ARG A 51 -10.46 10.61 7.59
N GLU A 52 -11.68 10.48 7.07
CA GLU A 52 -12.86 10.16 7.87
C GLU A 52 -12.70 8.82 8.61
N ASN A 53 -12.14 7.80 7.95
CA ASN A 53 -11.95 6.49 8.57
C ASN A 53 -10.79 6.49 9.58
N ILE A 54 -9.74 7.27 9.37
CA ILE A 54 -8.68 7.46 10.37
C ILE A 54 -9.23 8.16 11.61
N ILE A 55 -10.03 9.22 11.45
CA ILE A 55 -10.67 9.92 12.58
C ILE A 55 -11.57 8.95 13.34
N SER A 56 -12.46 8.24 12.64
CA SER A 56 -13.35 7.24 13.26
C SER A 56 -12.59 6.14 14.01
N THR A 57 -11.46 5.68 13.46
CA THR A 57 -10.57 4.72 14.15
C THR A 57 -9.96 5.33 15.41
N SER A 58 -9.52 6.59 15.32
CA SER A 58 -8.82 7.28 16.41
C SER A 58 -9.72 7.53 17.61
N GLU A 59 -11.01 7.74 17.39
CA GLU A 59 -12.05 7.83 18.43
C GLU A 59 -12.33 6.48 19.12
N ASN A 60 -11.95 5.36 18.50
CA ASN A 60 -12.24 4.01 18.97
C ASN A 60 -11.02 3.30 19.59
N LYS A 61 -9.87 3.98 19.72
CA LYS A 61 -8.65 3.44 20.31
C LYS A 61 -8.17 4.28 21.50
N GLU A 62 -7.29 3.69 22.32
CA GLU A 62 -6.53 4.48 23.28
C GLU A 62 -5.61 5.48 22.56
N LYS A 63 -5.66 6.76 22.95
CA LYS A 63 -4.97 7.86 22.25
C LYS A 63 -3.47 7.62 22.08
N ASN A 64 -2.81 7.14 23.13
CA ASN A 64 -1.36 6.92 23.15
C ASN A 64 -0.92 5.61 22.49
N THR A 65 -1.86 4.77 22.06
CA THR A 65 -1.57 3.53 21.36
C THR A 65 -1.40 3.83 19.86
N PRO A 66 -0.23 3.55 19.26
CA PRO A 66 0.01 3.79 17.85
C PRO A 66 -0.98 3.04 16.96
N LEU A 67 -1.27 3.61 15.80
CA LEU A 67 -2.19 3.05 14.81
C LEU A 67 -1.49 2.82 13.48
N PHE A 68 -1.44 1.57 13.02
CA PHE A 68 -1.25 1.25 11.61
C PHE A 68 -2.60 1.31 10.90
N PHE A 69 -2.73 2.17 9.90
CA PHE A 69 -3.89 2.25 9.04
C PHE A 69 -3.52 1.75 7.64
N SER A 70 -4.25 0.78 7.11
CA SER A 70 -3.91 0.12 5.84
C SER A 70 -5.03 0.21 4.82
N LEU A 71 -4.61 0.31 3.55
CA LEU A 71 -5.48 0.28 2.37
C LEU A 71 -5.06 -0.89 1.47
N PRO A 72 -5.98 -1.49 0.70
CA PRO A 72 -5.67 -2.61 -0.18
C PRO A 72 -4.84 -2.19 -1.40
N GLU A 73 -4.33 -3.19 -2.15
CA GLU A 73 -3.70 -2.95 -3.46
C GLU A 73 -4.67 -2.23 -4.40
N PHE A 74 -4.16 -1.38 -5.30
CA PHE A 74 -4.91 -0.60 -6.30
C PHE A 74 -5.89 0.43 -5.76
N PHE A 75 -5.84 0.77 -4.47
CA PHE A 75 -6.74 1.75 -3.86
C PHE A 75 -6.78 3.10 -4.62
N TRP A 76 -5.64 3.54 -5.14
CA TRP A 76 -5.52 4.82 -5.87
C TRP A 76 -5.69 4.70 -7.37
N ASN A 77 -5.88 3.49 -7.90
CA ASN A 77 -6.06 3.29 -9.33
C ASN A 77 -7.39 3.90 -9.79
N ILE A 78 -7.41 4.23 -11.08
CA ILE A 78 -8.63 4.51 -11.83
C ILE A 78 -8.91 3.38 -12.81
N LYS A 79 -10.12 3.37 -13.37
CA LYS A 79 -10.46 2.45 -14.46
C LYS A 79 -9.55 2.73 -15.67
N TRP A 80 -8.84 1.71 -16.15
CA TRP A 80 -7.91 1.84 -17.28
C TRP A 80 -8.60 2.28 -18.58
N ASN A 81 -9.85 1.87 -18.79
CA ASN A 81 -10.65 2.24 -19.95
C ASN A 81 -11.13 3.72 -19.94
N THR A 82 -10.82 4.49 -18.89
CA THR A 82 -11.02 5.94 -18.85
C THR A 82 -9.99 6.71 -19.69
N LEU A 83 -8.85 6.08 -19.99
CA LEU A 83 -7.81 6.64 -20.85
C LEU A 83 -8.24 6.57 -22.31
N LYS A 84 -8.02 7.65 -23.07
CA LYS A 84 -8.41 7.74 -24.48
C LYS A 84 -7.28 7.40 -25.45
N ASN A 85 -6.03 7.60 -25.05
CA ASN A 85 -4.86 7.46 -25.91
C ASN A 85 -3.58 7.40 -25.07
N LYS A 86 -2.43 7.24 -25.76
CA LYS A 86 -1.11 7.15 -25.15
C LYS A 86 -0.71 8.44 -24.41
N ASP A 87 -1.12 9.61 -24.90
CA ASP A 87 -0.80 10.89 -24.24
C ASP A 87 -1.47 10.99 -22.86
N GLU A 88 -2.73 10.57 -22.74
CA GLU A 88 -3.42 10.51 -21.44
C GLU A 88 -2.78 9.48 -20.49
N LEU A 89 -2.19 8.40 -21.01
CA LEU A 89 -1.43 7.45 -20.20
C LEU A 89 -0.19 8.12 -19.59
N TYR A 90 0.57 8.89 -20.37
CA TYR A 90 1.71 9.64 -19.82
C TYR A 90 1.27 10.70 -18.81
N GLN A 91 0.19 11.42 -19.11
CA GLN A 91 -0.37 12.42 -18.19
C GLN A 91 -0.81 11.77 -16.88
N LEU A 92 -1.39 10.57 -16.90
CA LEU A 92 -1.73 9.82 -15.69
C LEU A 92 -0.48 9.50 -14.87
N THR A 93 0.55 8.95 -15.51
CA THR A 93 1.79 8.58 -14.83
C THR A 93 2.43 9.80 -14.16
N ASP A 94 2.59 10.89 -14.92
CA ASP A 94 3.18 12.14 -14.42
C ASP A 94 2.35 12.74 -13.28
N TYR A 95 1.03 12.81 -13.44
CA TYR A 95 0.14 13.39 -12.45
C TYR A 95 0.14 12.59 -11.13
N MET A 96 0.03 11.26 -11.20
CA MET A 96 0.00 10.42 -9.99
C MET A 96 1.33 10.44 -9.24
N MET A 97 2.47 10.46 -9.96
CA MET A 97 3.79 10.54 -9.33
C MET A 97 4.02 11.84 -8.56
N HIS A 98 3.51 12.97 -9.07
CA HIS A 98 3.63 14.26 -8.40
C HIS A 98 2.59 14.44 -7.28
N HIS A 99 1.30 14.30 -7.61
CA HIS A 99 0.23 14.80 -6.75
C HIS A 99 -0.23 13.84 -5.66
N LEU A 100 -0.09 12.52 -5.84
CA LEU A 100 -0.51 11.56 -4.79
C LEU A 100 0.31 11.76 -3.51
N SER A 101 1.59 12.04 -3.69
CA SER A 101 2.54 12.25 -2.61
C SER A 101 2.19 13.52 -1.81
N ASP A 102 1.84 14.62 -2.47
CA ASP A 102 1.41 15.87 -1.85
C ASP A 102 0.06 15.73 -1.14
N ALA A 103 -0.86 14.96 -1.73
CA ALA A 103 -2.16 14.71 -1.14
C ALA A 103 -2.06 13.93 0.18
N GLN A 104 -1.16 12.94 0.26
CA GLN A 104 -0.90 12.23 1.50
C GLN A 104 -0.21 13.09 2.56
N GLU A 105 0.69 14.00 2.15
CA GLU A 105 1.29 14.99 3.05
C GLU A 105 0.21 15.91 3.64
N SER A 106 -0.71 16.39 2.82
CA SER A 106 -1.86 17.21 3.28
C SER A 106 -2.75 16.43 4.25
N LEU A 107 -3.02 15.15 3.97
CA LEU A 107 -3.75 14.26 4.87
C LEU A 107 -3.05 14.15 6.23
N MET A 108 -1.75 13.85 6.28
CA MET A 108 -1.01 13.73 7.54
C MET A 108 -0.97 15.06 8.32
N ASN A 109 -0.85 16.20 7.62
CA ASN A 109 -0.92 17.52 8.27
C ASN A 109 -2.31 17.82 8.86
N SER A 110 -3.38 17.27 8.28
CA SER A 110 -4.75 17.39 8.83
C SER A 110 -5.04 16.47 10.01
N LEU A 111 -4.07 15.65 10.43
CA LEU A 111 -4.22 14.63 11.46
C LEU A 111 -3.12 14.79 12.53
N PRO A 112 -3.14 15.86 13.33
CA PRO A 112 -2.01 16.16 14.22
C PRO A 112 -1.90 15.15 15.38
N GLU A 113 -0.67 14.73 15.71
CA GLU A 113 -0.40 13.68 16.71
C GLU A 113 -1.07 13.96 18.07
N ASN A 114 -1.10 15.22 18.49
CA ASN A 114 -1.71 15.64 19.76
C ASN A 114 -3.24 15.44 19.79
N GLU A 115 -3.90 15.23 18.66
CA GLU A 115 -5.35 14.98 18.58
C GLU A 115 -5.65 13.50 18.39
N VAL A 116 -5.03 12.86 17.40
CA VAL A 116 -5.35 11.49 16.96
C VAL A 116 -4.34 10.42 17.43
N GLY A 117 -3.21 10.85 18.02
CA GLY A 117 -2.08 10.00 18.36
C GLY A 117 -1.20 9.70 17.14
N LYS A 118 -0.23 8.79 17.32
CA LYS A 118 0.69 8.38 16.24
C LYS A 118 -0.02 7.47 15.23
N ILE A 119 0.08 7.84 13.95
CA ILE A 119 -0.48 7.12 12.82
C ILE A 119 0.65 6.76 11.85
N ILE A 120 0.63 5.51 11.39
CA ILE A 120 1.37 5.04 10.21
C ILE A 120 0.33 4.65 9.17
N LEU A 121 0.36 5.29 8.01
CA LEU A 121 -0.48 4.97 6.87
C LEU A 121 0.28 4.07 5.90
N LEU A 122 -0.17 2.83 5.76
CA LEU A 122 0.18 1.94 4.65
C LEU A 122 -0.83 2.20 3.54
N ALA A 123 -0.51 3.13 2.64
CA ALA A 123 -1.50 3.78 1.79
C ALA A 123 -2.08 2.89 0.68
N GLY A 124 -1.95 1.56 0.73
CA GLY A 124 -2.33 0.72 -0.41
C GLY A 124 -1.47 1.09 -1.62
N THR A 125 -1.87 0.66 -2.82
CA THR A 125 -1.03 0.93 -4.00
C THR A 125 -1.69 1.77 -5.07
N VAL A 126 -0.83 2.46 -5.82
CA VAL A 126 -1.10 2.97 -7.16
C VAL A 126 -0.19 2.22 -8.12
N VAL A 127 -0.67 1.91 -9.32
CA VAL A 127 0.19 1.50 -10.43
C VAL A 127 0.16 2.53 -11.56
N VAL A 128 1.36 2.91 -12.00
CA VAL A 128 1.59 3.75 -13.18
C VAL A 128 2.45 2.99 -14.19
N LEU A 129 2.44 3.43 -15.44
CA LEU A 129 3.22 2.82 -16.51
C LEU A 129 4.28 3.80 -17.00
N VAL A 130 5.55 3.39 -16.92
CA VAL A 130 6.69 4.14 -17.44
C VAL A 130 7.16 3.48 -18.72
N GLU A 131 7.21 4.21 -19.81
CA GLU A 131 7.67 3.64 -21.07
C GLU A 131 9.17 3.36 -21.04
N THR A 132 9.55 2.20 -21.55
CA THR A 132 10.96 1.80 -21.68
C THR A 132 11.61 2.45 -22.90
N SER A 133 12.88 2.14 -23.15
CA SER A 133 13.54 2.54 -24.40
C SER A 133 12.96 1.90 -25.66
N LYS A 134 12.11 0.87 -25.51
CA LYS A 134 11.38 0.23 -26.61
C LYS A 134 9.95 0.79 -26.65
N ASP A 135 9.64 1.48 -27.75
CA ASP A 135 8.31 2.06 -28.00
C ASP A 135 7.19 1.01 -27.85
N GLY A 136 6.13 1.39 -27.13
CA GLY A 136 4.98 0.56 -26.84
C GLY A 136 5.20 -0.48 -25.73
N VAL A 137 6.40 -0.53 -25.12
CA VAL A 137 6.72 -1.41 -24.00
C VAL A 137 6.92 -0.60 -22.73
N PHE A 138 6.18 -0.96 -21.68
CA PHE A 138 6.12 -0.23 -20.43
C PHE A 138 6.59 -1.10 -19.26
N GLU A 139 7.37 -0.49 -18.37
CA GLU A 139 7.65 -1.02 -17.03
C GLU A 139 6.59 -0.48 -16.06
N PRO A 140 5.89 -1.35 -15.32
CA PRO A 140 4.93 -0.91 -14.33
C PRO A 140 5.63 -0.49 -13.03
N LEU A 141 5.23 0.66 -12.48
CA LEU A 141 5.61 1.07 -11.13
C LEU A 141 4.35 0.98 -10.25
N ASN A 142 4.17 -0.17 -9.60
CA ASN A 142 3.12 -0.42 -8.62
C ASN A 142 3.73 -0.30 -7.22
N TYR A 143 3.30 0.67 -6.41
CA TYR A 143 3.96 0.96 -5.14
C TYR A 143 3.00 1.38 -4.04
N CYS A 144 3.39 1.09 -2.80
CA CYS A 144 2.78 1.59 -1.58
C CYS A 144 3.58 2.76 -1.03
N LEU A 145 2.90 3.87 -0.75
CA LEU A 145 3.47 4.93 0.08
C LEU A 145 3.23 4.61 1.55
N ILE A 146 4.25 4.86 2.36
CA ILE A 146 4.24 4.66 3.81
C ILE A 146 4.46 6.03 4.45
N SER A 147 3.40 6.59 5.01
CA SER A 147 3.39 7.94 5.60
C SER A 147 3.12 7.88 7.10
N ASN A 148 3.44 8.98 7.79
CA ASN A 148 3.18 9.11 9.21
C ASN A 148 2.86 10.58 9.57
N ASN A 149 2.33 10.82 10.77
CA ASN A 149 1.94 12.16 11.23
C ASN A 149 2.83 12.72 12.37
N PHE A 150 4.03 12.18 12.58
CA PHE A 150 4.85 12.56 13.75
C PHE A 150 6.37 12.68 13.51
N LYS A 151 6.97 11.92 12.59
CA LYS A 151 8.38 12.08 12.19
C LYS A 151 8.49 13.12 11.08
N LYS A 152 9.09 14.27 11.39
CA LYS A 152 9.28 15.38 10.45
C LYS A 152 10.73 15.54 10.03
N LYS A 153 10.89 15.95 8.77
CA LYS A 153 12.13 16.48 8.23
C LYS A 153 12.38 17.91 8.69
N ASN A 154 13.59 18.41 8.46
CA ASN A 154 14.03 19.77 8.78
C ASN A 154 13.23 20.84 8.02
N ASP A 155 12.68 20.50 6.85
CA ASP A 155 11.81 21.37 6.06
C ASP A 155 10.34 21.36 6.52
N GLY A 156 10.02 20.61 7.58
CA GLY A 156 8.70 20.53 8.19
C GLY A 156 7.75 19.50 7.58
N ARG A 157 8.12 18.86 6.47
CA ARG A 157 7.36 17.77 5.85
C ARG A 157 7.53 16.47 6.63
N PHE A 158 6.57 15.55 6.56
CA PHE A 158 6.74 14.24 7.17
C PHE A 158 7.73 13.36 6.40
N GLU A 159 8.45 12.51 7.13
CA GLU A 159 9.24 11.43 6.53
C GLU A 159 8.32 10.41 5.86
N ARG A 160 8.78 9.82 4.76
CA ARG A 160 7.96 8.89 3.97
C ARG A 160 8.82 7.83 3.29
N SER A 161 8.25 6.64 3.15
CA SER A 161 8.82 5.58 2.34
C SER A 161 7.94 5.20 1.15
N MET A 162 8.56 4.65 0.11
CA MET A 162 7.92 4.00 -1.01
C MET A 162 8.34 2.53 -1.04
N TRP A 163 7.38 1.61 -1.10
CA TRP A 163 7.63 0.18 -1.26
C TRP A 163 7.05 -0.32 -2.59
N PRO A 164 7.88 -0.65 -3.58
CA PRO A 164 7.39 -1.12 -4.89
C PRO A 164 7.15 -2.62 -4.92
N LYS A 165 6.23 -3.03 -5.79
CA LYS A 165 5.96 -4.42 -6.19
C LYS A 165 6.96 -4.84 -7.28
N ARG A 166 7.46 -6.06 -7.18
CA ARG A 166 8.45 -6.65 -8.10
C ARG A 166 7.82 -7.40 -9.26
N THR A 167 6.64 -7.99 -9.04
CA THR A 167 6.02 -8.91 -9.99
C THR A 167 4.71 -8.35 -10.51
N THR A 168 4.59 -8.16 -11.82
CA THR A 168 3.32 -7.79 -12.44
C THR A 168 2.44 -9.02 -12.58
N SER A 169 1.19 -8.94 -12.14
CA SER A 169 0.23 -10.00 -12.38
C SER A 169 -0.46 -9.83 -13.73
N GLN A 170 -0.91 -10.95 -14.29
CA GLN A 170 -1.72 -11.01 -15.51
C GLN A 170 -3.09 -10.30 -15.41
N ILE A 171 -3.44 -9.79 -14.23
CA ILE A 171 -4.70 -9.10 -13.93
C ILE A 171 -4.51 -7.65 -13.42
N ASP A 172 -3.28 -7.16 -13.30
CA ASP A 172 -3.00 -5.85 -12.66
C ASP A 172 -3.67 -4.66 -13.40
N PHE A 173 -3.93 -4.83 -14.70
CA PHE A 173 -4.53 -3.82 -15.57
C PHE A 173 -5.87 -4.27 -16.17
N GLY A 174 -6.58 -5.17 -15.49
CA GLY A 174 -7.74 -5.87 -16.04
C GLY A 174 -7.35 -7.18 -16.74
N LEU A 175 -8.22 -7.72 -17.59
CA LEU A 175 -7.92 -8.95 -18.32
C LEU A 175 -6.89 -8.68 -19.42
N ARG A 176 -5.74 -9.36 -19.36
CA ARG A 176 -4.76 -9.32 -20.46
C ARG A 176 -5.35 -9.89 -21.76
N ASP A 177 -4.83 -9.40 -22.88
CA ASP A 177 -5.12 -9.95 -24.21
C ASP A 177 -4.18 -11.11 -24.55
N LYS A 178 -2.90 -10.98 -24.18
CA LYS A 178 -1.85 -11.94 -24.58
C LYS A 178 -0.74 -12.02 -23.54
N VAL A 179 -0.13 -13.20 -23.41
CA VAL A 179 1.14 -13.41 -22.69
C VAL A 179 2.30 -13.26 -23.69
N THR A 180 3.32 -12.50 -23.34
CA THR A 180 4.58 -12.39 -24.09
C THR A 180 5.70 -13.09 -23.33
N ASN A 181 6.90 -13.15 -23.93
CA ASN A 181 8.07 -13.72 -23.25
C ASN A 181 8.47 -12.92 -22.01
N ASN A 182 8.19 -11.61 -22.00
CA ASN A 182 8.69 -10.66 -21.00
C ASN A 182 7.57 -10.00 -20.20
N GLY A 183 6.30 -10.36 -20.45
CA GLY A 183 5.20 -9.52 -20.02
C GLY A 183 3.83 -9.96 -20.50
N PHE A 184 2.93 -8.98 -20.57
CA PHE A 184 1.55 -9.15 -20.99
C PHE A 184 1.15 -7.99 -21.91
N ILE A 185 0.26 -8.25 -22.85
CA ILE A 185 -0.36 -7.21 -23.67
C ILE A 185 -1.72 -6.88 -23.07
N PHE A 186 -2.01 -5.59 -22.94
CA PHE A 186 -3.30 -5.06 -22.51
C PHE A 186 -3.82 -4.03 -23.51
N THR A 187 -5.10 -4.11 -23.82
CA THR A 187 -5.85 -3.10 -24.55
C THR A 187 -6.80 -2.40 -23.59
N PHE A 188 -6.53 -1.13 -23.32
CA PHE A 188 -7.34 -0.33 -22.38
C PHE A 188 -8.59 0.25 -23.05
N THR A 189 -8.42 0.69 -24.30
CA THR A 189 -9.48 1.18 -25.18
C THR A 189 -9.07 0.98 -26.63
N ASP A 190 -9.99 1.17 -27.57
CA ASP A 190 -9.69 1.12 -29.00
C ASP A 190 -8.56 2.09 -29.36
N GLY A 191 -7.46 1.57 -29.89
CA GLY A 191 -6.28 2.36 -30.25
C GLY A 191 -5.26 2.59 -29.12
N LEU A 192 -5.49 2.05 -27.91
CA LEU A 192 -4.52 2.05 -26.82
C LEU A 192 -4.22 0.62 -26.36
N THR A 193 -3.22 0.03 -26.99
CA THR A 193 -2.67 -1.30 -26.67
C THR A 193 -1.21 -1.15 -26.28
N VAL A 194 -0.82 -1.74 -25.15
CA VAL A 194 0.54 -1.66 -24.62
C VAL A 194 1.06 -3.04 -24.20
N GLU A 195 2.37 -3.26 -24.31
CA GLU A 195 3.06 -4.39 -23.68
C GLU A 195 3.57 -3.92 -22.30
N VAL A 196 3.26 -4.66 -21.24
CA VAL A 196 3.70 -4.38 -19.87
C VAL A 196 4.62 -5.49 -19.38
N LEU A 197 5.81 -5.13 -18.89
CA LEU A 197 6.78 -6.09 -18.37
C LEU A 197 6.25 -6.84 -17.13
N ASN A 198 6.62 -8.11 -16.99
CA ASN A 198 6.18 -8.96 -15.88
C ASN A 198 7.04 -8.81 -14.60
N LYS A 199 8.16 -8.10 -14.68
CA LYS A 199 9.09 -7.84 -13.58
C LYS A 199 9.60 -6.41 -13.63
N THR A 200 9.88 -5.87 -12.46
CA THR A 200 10.40 -4.51 -12.27
C THR A 200 11.69 -4.53 -11.46
N GLN A 201 12.55 -3.54 -11.65
CA GLN A 201 13.78 -3.39 -10.86
C GLN A 201 13.69 -2.31 -9.77
N HIS A 202 12.54 -1.65 -9.62
CA HIS A 202 12.31 -0.61 -8.60
C HIS A 202 12.51 -1.13 -7.18
N VAL A 203 13.33 -0.42 -6.40
CA VAL A 203 13.66 -0.75 -4.99
C VAL A 203 12.87 0.11 -4.02
N GLY A 204 12.81 -0.32 -2.76
CA GLY A 204 12.30 0.48 -1.66
C GLY A 204 13.08 1.78 -1.50
N GLU A 205 12.37 2.84 -1.13
CA GLU A 205 12.94 4.18 -1.03
C GLU A 205 12.46 4.87 0.25
N HIS A 206 13.29 5.75 0.82
CA HIS A 206 12.92 6.53 2.00
C HIS A 206 13.46 7.95 1.92
N ASP A 207 12.58 8.92 2.16
CA ASP A 207 12.86 10.35 2.17
C ASP A 207 12.94 10.84 3.62
N ASN A 208 14.16 11.14 4.09
CA ASN A 208 14.45 11.65 5.43
C ASN A 208 15.45 12.81 5.43
N ASN A 209 15.85 13.25 6.63
CA ASN A 209 16.80 14.35 6.84
C ASN A 209 18.20 14.13 6.25
N MET A 210 18.59 12.89 5.96
CA MET A 210 19.92 12.52 5.44
C MET A 210 19.95 12.26 3.93
N ASN A 211 18.87 12.64 3.22
CA ASN A 211 18.58 12.40 1.80
C ASN A 211 17.87 11.08 1.49
N TYR A 212 17.48 10.94 0.23
CA TYR A 212 16.77 9.79 -0.32
C TYR A 212 17.65 8.53 -0.28
N GLY A 213 17.19 7.48 0.42
CA GLY A 213 17.88 6.19 0.56
C GLY A 213 17.16 5.03 -0.13
N PHE A 214 17.87 3.93 -0.39
CA PHE A 214 17.36 2.70 -1.05
C PHE A 214 16.80 1.64 -0.09
N SER A 215 16.43 2.05 1.11
CA SER A 215 15.82 1.18 2.13
C SER A 215 14.66 1.93 2.78
N ILE A 216 13.56 1.25 3.06
CA ILE A 216 12.41 1.86 3.74
C ILE A 216 12.64 1.96 5.25
N ASP A 217 12.15 3.03 5.89
CA ASP A 217 12.00 3.04 7.35
C ASP A 217 10.80 2.18 7.72
N ASN A 218 11.09 0.93 8.05
CA ASN A 218 10.09 0.00 8.53
C ASN A 218 10.06 -0.10 10.06
N ASN A 219 10.78 0.76 10.79
CA ASN A 219 10.80 0.86 12.25
C ASN A 219 10.35 2.27 12.69
N ILE A 220 9.25 2.74 12.08
CA ILE A 220 8.71 4.08 12.31
C ILE A 220 8.24 4.25 13.77
N ILE A 221 7.71 3.18 14.37
CA ILE A 221 7.49 3.10 15.80
C ILE A 221 8.61 2.24 16.40
N ASP A 222 9.32 2.81 17.37
CA ASP A 222 10.42 2.15 18.05
C ASP A 222 10.04 0.74 18.52
N ASP A 223 10.96 -0.21 18.28
CA ASP A 223 10.80 -1.63 18.58
C ASP A 223 9.57 -2.29 17.92
N CYS A 224 9.01 -1.72 16.86
CA CYS A 224 7.89 -2.29 16.11
C CYS A 224 8.18 -2.35 14.60
N PRO A 225 9.24 -3.06 14.17
CA PRO A 225 9.53 -3.20 12.76
C PRO A 225 8.42 -3.98 12.04
N PHE A 226 8.10 -3.61 10.80
CA PHE A 226 7.06 -4.27 10.00
C PHE A 226 7.56 -4.61 8.58
N SER A 227 6.88 -5.54 7.92
CA SER A 227 7.13 -5.87 6.51
C SER A 227 5.85 -5.71 5.69
N ILE A 228 6.00 -5.47 4.39
CA ILE A 228 4.89 -5.35 3.44
C ILE A 228 5.12 -6.29 2.26
N ASN A 229 4.15 -7.14 1.98
CA ASN A 229 4.02 -7.90 0.76
C ASN A 229 2.91 -7.30 -0.12
N LEU A 230 3.20 -7.09 -1.40
CA LEU A 230 2.25 -6.55 -2.37
C LEU A 230 1.74 -7.67 -3.28
N CYS A 231 0.60 -8.23 -2.90
CA CYS A 231 -0.13 -9.23 -3.68
C CYS A 231 0.77 -10.38 -4.15
N LEU A 232 1.03 -10.50 -5.46
CA LEU A 232 1.82 -11.59 -6.05
C LEU A 232 3.22 -11.73 -5.45
N ASP A 233 3.82 -10.64 -4.97
CA ASP A 233 5.13 -10.68 -4.31
C ASP A 233 5.13 -11.57 -3.07
N TYR A 234 3.99 -11.74 -2.39
CA TYR A 234 3.84 -12.66 -1.25
C TYR A 234 4.18 -14.11 -1.61
N GLU A 235 3.95 -14.52 -2.85
CA GLU A 235 4.27 -15.88 -3.31
C GLU A 235 5.58 -15.96 -4.08
N THR A 236 5.96 -14.90 -4.79
CA THR A 236 7.07 -14.94 -5.75
C THR A 236 8.39 -14.44 -5.20
N VAL A 237 8.37 -13.50 -4.25
CA VAL A 237 9.58 -12.97 -3.61
C VAL A 237 10.02 -13.94 -2.52
N LYS A 238 11.27 -14.39 -2.58
CA LYS A 238 11.77 -15.38 -1.61
C LYS A 238 11.97 -14.72 -0.25
N PRO A 239 11.75 -15.46 0.86
CA PRO A 239 12.05 -14.94 2.19
C PRO A 239 13.51 -14.47 2.29
N GLY A 240 13.70 -13.22 2.72
CA GLY A 240 15.01 -12.60 2.87
C GLY A 240 15.56 -11.90 1.62
N GLU A 241 14.95 -12.10 0.45
CA GLU A 241 15.43 -11.54 -0.83
C GLU A 241 15.50 -10.01 -0.84
N ARG A 242 14.62 -9.35 -0.07
CA ARG A 242 14.51 -7.89 -0.01
C ARG A 242 14.89 -7.31 1.35
N ASN A 243 15.60 -8.07 2.19
CA ASN A 243 15.99 -7.61 3.52
C ASN A 243 16.90 -6.38 3.48
N ASP A 244 17.73 -6.24 2.45
CA ASP A 244 18.63 -5.11 2.27
C ASP A 244 17.87 -3.80 1.93
N GLU A 245 16.60 -3.90 1.55
CA GLU A 245 15.70 -2.77 1.32
C GLU A 245 14.93 -2.37 2.61
N LEU A 246 15.21 -2.99 3.75
CA LEU A 246 14.61 -2.68 5.05
C LEU A 246 15.68 -2.15 6.02
N ILE A 247 15.36 -1.11 6.80
CA ILE A 247 16.24 -0.70 7.91
C ILE A 247 16.32 -1.82 8.96
N GLU A 248 15.21 -2.46 9.28
CA GLU A 248 15.13 -3.56 10.25
C GLU A 248 14.57 -4.84 9.62
N SER A 249 15.42 -5.84 9.39
CA SER A 249 15.01 -7.13 8.81
C SER A 249 14.17 -8.00 9.75
N SER A 250 14.11 -7.67 11.04
CA SER A 250 13.44 -8.46 12.08
C SER A 250 11.99 -8.05 12.35
N SER A 251 11.18 -7.97 11.29
CA SER A 251 9.78 -7.52 11.35
C SER A 251 8.94 -8.33 12.36
N LYS A 252 8.12 -7.63 13.15
CA LYS A 252 7.16 -8.19 14.11
C LYS A 252 5.76 -8.40 13.51
N ILE A 253 5.40 -7.60 12.51
CA ILE A 253 4.11 -7.67 11.81
C ILE A 253 4.39 -7.73 10.32
N ASP A 254 3.73 -8.65 9.63
CA ASP A 254 3.76 -8.74 8.17
C ASP A 254 2.41 -8.31 7.59
N PHE A 255 2.42 -7.31 6.71
CA PHE A 255 1.24 -6.80 6.02
C PHE A 255 1.19 -7.34 4.60
N LEU A 256 0.07 -7.94 4.22
CA LEU A 256 -0.25 -8.31 2.85
C LEU A 256 -1.30 -7.32 2.32
N LEU A 257 -0.85 -6.35 1.52
CA LEU A 257 -1.76 -5.48 0.76
C LEU A 257 -2.04 -6.17 -0.57
N ALA A 258 -3.28 -6.59 -0.78
CA ALA A 258 -3.63 -7.53 -1.82
C ALA A 258 -4.83 -7.08 -2.64
N CYS A 259 -4.92 -7.62 -3.84
CA CYS A 259 -6.14 -7.73 -4.61
C CYS A 259 -6.27 -9.16 -5.16
N GLY A 260 -6.87 -10.05 -4.36
CA GLY A 260 -7.14 -11.45 -4.68
C GLY A 260 -6.15 -12.45 -4.07
N MET A 261 -5.01 -11.98 -3.57
CA MET A 261 -4.02 -12.82 -2.89
C MET A 261 -4.44 -13.13 -1.46
N SER A 262 -4.43 -14.41 -1.07
CA SER A 262 -4.76 -14.88 0.28
C SER A 262 -3.53 -15.19 1.11
N LEU A 263 -3.64 -15.07 2.44
CA LEU A 263 -2.62 -15.61 3.33
C LEU A 263 -2.58 -17.13 3.18
N SER A 264 -1.38 -17.68 3.06
CA SER A 264 -1.18 -19.10 2.79
C SER A 264 -0.70 -19.82 4.05
N PRO A 265 -1.29 -20.97 4.42
CA PRO A 265 -0.79 -21.80 5.52
C PRO A 265 0.60 -22.38 5.23
N ASN A 266 1.02 -22.40 3.95
CA ASN A 266 2.32 -22.89 3.53
C ASN A 266 3.40 -21.78 3.50
N TYR A 267 3.00 -20.52 3.67
CA TYR A 267 3.95 -19.42 3.73
C TYR A 267 4.71 -19.47 5.06
N LYS A 268 6.04 -19.44 4.97
CA LYS A 268 6.92 -19.56 6.14
C LYS A 268 7.44 -18.18 6.55
N TYR A 269 6.78 -17.60 7.53
CA TYR A 269 7.13 -16.27 8.06
C TYR A 269 8.54 -16.22 8.66
N PRO A 270 9.21 -15.06 8.68
CA PRO A 270 10.43 -14.86 9.48
C PRO A 270 10.17 -15.15 10.98
N PRO A 271 11.18 -15.63 11.73
CA PRO A 271 11.01 -16.00 13.15
C PRO A 271 10.54 -14.86 14.07
N SER A 272 10.79 -13.61 13.70
CA SER A 272 10.40 -12.42 14.46
C SER A 272 8.92 -12.04 14.30
N VAL A 273 8.27 -12.50 13.23
CA VAL A 273 6.88 -12.12 12.92
C VAL A 273 5.95 -12.80 13.90
N ARG A 274 5.15 -12.00 14.59
CA ARG A 274 4.12 -12.42 15.56
C ARG A 274 2.72 -12.36 14.97
N PHE A 275 2.49 -11.48 14.00
CA PHE A 275 1.19 -11.29 13.37
C PHE A 275 1.31 -11.10 11.86
N ALA A 276 0.34 -11.65 11.12
CA ALA A 276 0.13 -11.36 9.71
C ALA A 276 -1.22 -10.67 9.53
N VAL A 277 -1.24 -9.55 8.80
CA VAL A 277 -2.45 -8.77 8.51
C VAL A 277 -2.63 -8.73 7.00
N ARG A 278 -3.81 -9.12 6.52
CA ARG A 278 -4.19 -9.02 5.11
C ARG A 278 -5.22 -7.92 4.93
N ASN A 279 -4.97 -7.04 3.97
CA ASN A 279 -5.95 -6.10 3.44
C ASN A 279 -6.18 -6.41 1.96
N ASP A 280 -7.28 -7.07 1.65
CA ASP A 280 -7.65 -7.50 0.30
C ASP A 280 -8.69 -6.56 -0.32
N GLY A 281 -8.43 -6.11 -1.55
CA GLY A 281 -9.31 -5.27 -2.35
C GLY A 281 -10.16 -6.01 -3.38
N MET A 282 -10.07 -7.34 -3.44
CA MET A 282 -10.92 -8.15 -4.33
C MET A 282 -12.37 -8.24 -3.80
N ARG A 283 -13.35 -8.24 -4.71
CA ARG A 283 -14.80 -8.27 -4.39
C ARG A 283 -15.17 -7.14 -3.41
N ASN A 284 -15.89 -7.44 -2.32
CA ASN A 284 -16.31 -6.44 -1.33
C ASN A 284 -15.19 -6.00 -0.37
N GLY A 285 -13.95 -6.41 -0.65
CA GLY A 285 -12.82 -6.28 0.25
C GLY A 285 -12.90 -7.22 1.45
N LYS A 286 -11.74 -7.67 1.92
CA LYS A 286 -11.62 -8.54 3.10
C LYS A 286 -10.41 -8.12 3.92
N VAL A 287 -10.58 -8.11 5.24
CA VAL A 287 -9.50 -7.88 6.18
C VAL A 287 -9.41 -9.11 7.07
N GLU A 288 -8.19 -9.58 7.29
CA GLU A 288 -7.92 -10.73 8.16
C GLU A 288 -6.65 -10.45 8.97
N CYS A 289 -6.63 -10.90 10.23
CA CYS A 289 -5.43 -10.87 11.07
C CYS A 289 -5.24 -12.24 11.70
N PHE A 290 -4.01 -12.75 11.64
CA PHE A 290 -3.62 -14.02 12.26
C PHE A 290 -2.41 -13.83 13.14
N SER A 291 -2.42 -14.52 14.29
CA SER A 291 -1.21 -14.78 15.06
C SER A 291 -0.34 -15.79 14.34
N ILE A 292 0.97 -15.65 14.49
CA ILE A 292 1.98 -16.55 13.93
C ILE A 292 2.56 -17.40 15.06
N LYS A 293 2.61 -18.71 14.85
CA LYS A 293 3.26 -19.67 15.75
C LYS A 293 4.12 -20.61 14.93
N ASP A 294 5.33 -20.88 15.40
CA ASP A 294 6.29 -21.76 14.72
C ASP A 294 6.45 -21.39 13.24
N ARG A 295 6.43 -20.08 12.95
CA ARG A 295 6.56 -19.46 11.62
C ARG A 295 5.40 -19.69 10.64
N HIS A 296 4.22 -20.10 11.13
CA HIS A 296 3.03 -20.33 10.31
C HIS A 296 1.80 -19.65 10.91
N LEU A 297 0.77 -19.45 10.09
CA LEU A 297 -0.53 -18.98 10.54
C LEU A 297 -1.06 -19.92 11.64
N PHE A 298 -1.48 -19.36 12.77
CA PHE A 298 -1.96 -20.14 13.91
C PHE A 298 -3.43 -19.91 14.22
N GLN A 299 -3.76 -18.76 14.79
CA GLN A 299 -5.13 -18.41 15.17
C GLN A 299 -5.50 -17.06 14.58
N GLN A 300 -6.70 -16.99 13.99
CA GLN A 300 -7.27 -15.73 13.57
C GLN A 300 -7.52 -14.86 14.80
N VAL A 301 -7.01 -13.63 14.77
CA VAL A 301 -7.22 -12.66 15.84
C VAL A 301 -8.57 -11.99 15.60
N PRO A 302 -9.49 -11.98 16.59
CA PRO A 302 -10.78 -11.32 16.43
C PRO A 302 -10.62 -9.84 16.09
N GLN A 303 -11.37 -9.37 15.11
CA GLN A 303 -11.36 -7.98 14.67
C GLN A 303 -12.72 -7.34 14.97
N LYS A 304 -12.69 -6.07 15.36
CA LYS A 304 -13.88 -5.24 15.57
C LYS A 304 -14.20 -4.52 14.27
N GLU A 305 -15.39 -4.74 13.73
CA GLU A 305 -15.93 -3.88 12.66
C GLU A 305 -16.38 -2.55 13.29
N LEU A 306 -15.76 -1.44 12.89
CA LEU A 306 -16.14 -0.11 13.35
C LEU A 306 -17.30 0.46 12.53
N ASN A 307 -17.32 0.12 11.23
CA ASN A 307 -18.40 0.42 10.31
C ASN A 307 -18.35 -0.57 9.13
N THR A 308 -19.22 -0.41 8.14
CA THR A 308 -19.32 -1.31 6.97
C THR A 308 -18.04 -1.40 6.13
N ARG A 309 -17.13 -0.42 6.25
CA ARG A 309 -15.89 -0.29 5.46
C ARG A 309 -14.63 -0.41 6.32
N LEU A 310 -14.71 -0.60 7.63
CA LEU A 310 -13.56 -0.45 8.52
C LEU A 310 -13.50 -1.56 9.56
N SER A 311 -12.36 -2.25 9.59
CA SER A 311 -12.04 -3.27 10.58
C SER A 311 -10.84 -2.83 11.40
N MET A 312 -10.83 -3.12 12.70
CA MET A 312 -9.74 -2.78 13.61
C MET A 312 -9.41 -3.96 14.55
N VAL A 313 -8.15 -4.10 14.91
CA VAL A 313 -7.64 -5.07 15.88
C VAL A 313 -6.57 -4.43 16.77
N GLU A 314 -6.61 -4.71 18.07
CA GLU A 314 -5.51 -4.37 18.99
C GLU A 314 -4.57 -5.58 19.08
N LEU A 315 -3.27 -5.35 18.87
CA LEU A 315 -2.23 -6.37 18.98
C LEU A 315 -1.31 -6.06 20.15
N THR A 316 -0.84 -7.11 20.82
CA THR A 316 0.20 -7.02 21.86
C THR A 316 1.46 -7.70 21.33
N LEU A 317 2.50 -6.89 21.14
CA LEU A 317 3.83 -7.30 20.68
C LEU A 317 4.80 -7.47 21.83
#